data_AF-A0AAJ7TF35-F1
#
_entry.id   AF-A0AAJ7TF35-F1
#
_cell.length_a   1.000
_cell.length_b   1.000
_cell.length_c   1.000
_cell.angle_alpha   90.00
_cell.angle_beta   90.00
_cell.angle_gamma   90.00
#
_symmetry.space_group_name_H-M   'P 1'
#
loop_
_entity.id
_entity.type
_entity.pdbx_description
1 polymer ?
#
loop_
_entity_poly.entity_id
_entity_poly.type
_entity_poly.pdbx_seq_one_letter_code
_entity_poly.pdbx_strand_id
1 'polypeptide(L)'
;MSDKWYNRLCRAFPIMQYPGFPQTYSESALLSLYENKKFTRSFVFNFPPNIVQGSSSAVLYIYGDIIGPSLTGLDQLIQMPYGCGEQNMINFAPGIYIRIYLDVSRQTTPDIAAKSLNYMNSGYERELMYRRSDGSFSAFGNSDQQGSTW
;
A
#
# COMPACT_ATOMS: atom_id res chain seq x y z
N MET A 1 0.13 4.00 60.22
CA MET A 1 0.63 4.13 58.84
C MET A 1 -0.54 3.83 57.92
N SER A 2 -1.07 4.85 57.24
CA SER A 2 -2.30 4.77 56.44
C SER A 2 -1.91 4.90 54.97
N ASP A 3 -1.85 3.77 54.27
CA ASP A 3 -1.66 3.75 52.82
C ASP A 3 -3.02 3.68 52.13
N LYS A 4 -3.48 4.84 51.64
CA LYS A 4 -4.67 4.96 50.80
C LYS A 4 -4.32 4.58 49.36
N TRP A 5 -4.79 3.42 48.93
CA TRP A 5 -4.77 2.99 47.54
C TRP A 5 -5.73 3.87 46.71
N TYR A 6 -5.19 4.80 45.93
CA TYR A 6 -5.96 5.53 44.92
C TYR A 6 -6.00 4.70 43.63
N ASN A 7 -7.13 4.04 43.37
CA ASN A 7 -7.41 3.44 42.07
C ASN A 7 -7.76 4.56 41.07
N ARG A 8 -6.91 4.81 40.07
CA ARG A 8 -7.27 5.64 38.91
C ARG A 8 -7.92 4.76 37.86
N LEU A 9 -9.21 4.95 37.64
CA LEU A 9 -9.93 4.39 36.49
C LEU A 9 -9.81 5.37 35.33
N CYS A 10 -9.02 5.04 34.30
CA CYS A 10 -9.06 5.73 33.03
C CYS A 10 -10.15 5.10 32.16
N ARG A 11 -11.24 5.83 31.91
CA ARG A 11 -12.32 5.40 31.02
C ARG A 11 -12.18 6.19 29.71
N ALA A 12 -11.90 5.50 28.61
CA ALA A 12 -12.01 6.09 27.29
C ALA A 12 -13.50 6.19 26.94
N PHE A 13 -13.99 7.40 26.72
CA PHE A 13 -15.32 7.61 26.17
C PHE A 13 -15.24 7.53 24.64
N PRO A 14 -16.27 7.00 23.96
CA PRO A 14 -16.34 7.07 22.51
C PRO A 14 -16.29 8.53 22.06
N ILE A 15 -15.64 8.78 20.92
CA ILE A 15 -15.49 10.12 20.33
C ILE A 15 -16.90 10.70 20.14
N MET A 16 -17.14 11.90 20.68
CA MET A 16 -18.39 12.63 20.47
C MET A 16 -18.51 12.94 18.98
N GLN A 17 -19.44 12.27 18.30
CA GLN A 17 -19.76 12.56 16.91
C GLN A 17 -20.85 13.62 16.86
N TYR A 18 -20.73 14.57 15.93
CA TYR A 18 -21.80 15.52 15.66
C TYR A 18 -23.06 14.79 15.17
N PRO A 19 -24.28 15.22 15.54
CA PRO A 19 -25.50 14.61 15.04
C PRO A 19 -25.64 14.79 13.53
N GLY A 20 -26.25 13.82 12.84
CA GLY A 20 -26.50 13.86 11.39
C GLY A 20 -25.60 12.92 10.58
N PHE A 21 -25.72 12.99 9.25
CA PHE A 21 -24.93 12.19 8.32
C PHE A 21 -23.73 13.01 7.79
N PRO A 22 -22.49 12.53 7.93
CA PRO A 22 -21.32 13.22 7.41
C PRO A 22 -21.34 13.21 5.88
N GLN A 23 -21.06 14.37 5.28
CA GLN A 23 -20.86 14.51 3.84
C GLN A 23 -19.42 14.97 3.58
N THR A 24 -18.76 14.32 2.62
CA THR A 24 -17.37 14.60 2.26
C THR A 24 -17.30 14.96 0.78
N TYR A 25 -16.60 16.06 0.47
CA TYR A 25 -16.31 16.51 -0.88
C TYR A 25 -14.79 16.53 -1.07
N SER A 26 -14.32 16.11 -2.25
CA SER A 26 -12.89 16.01 -2.56
C SER A 26 -12.62 16.63 -3.92
N GLU A 27 -11.61 17.48 -4.00
CA GLU A 27 -11.02 17.96 -5.24
C GLU A 27 -9.53 17.64 -5.26
N SER A 28 -9.00 17.27 -6.43
CA SER A 28 -7.59 16.94 -6.61
C SER A 28 -6.98 17.69 -7.80
N ALA A 29 -5.68 17.94 -7.71
CA ALA A 29 -4.91 18.59 -8.77
C ALA A 29 -3.51 18.00 -8.81
N LEU A 30 -3.02 17.71 -10.01
CA LEU A 30 -1.62 17.35 -10.22
C LEU A 30 -0.80 18.61 -10.49
N LEU A 31 0.28 18.77 -9.73
CA LEU A 31 1.19 19.92 -9.82
C LEU A 31 2.51 19.47 -10.42
N SER A 32 2.86 19.97 -11.61
CA SER A 32 4.18 19.79 -12.20
C SER A 32 4.96 21.09 -12.15
N LEU A 33 6.09 21.09 -11.44
CA LEU A 33 6.98 22.25 -11.28
C LEU A 33 8.18 22.20 -12.24
N TYR A 34 8.07 21.43 -13.34
CA TYR A 34 9.13 21.34 -14.34
C TYR A 34 9.49 22.75 -14.85
N GLU A 35 10.79 23.07 -14.90
CA GLU A 35 11.35 24.39 -15.29
C GLU A 35 11.17 25.56 -14.29
N ASN A 36 11.09 25.32 -12.98
CA ASN A 36 11.01 26.39 -11.96
C ASN A 36 9.84 27.36 -12.13
N LYS A 37 8.75 26.92 -12.77
CA LYS A 37 7.54 27.73 -12.93
C LYS A 37 6.78 27.82 -11.62
N LYS A 38 6.37 29.03 -11.24
CA LYS A 38 5.45 29.24 -10.12
C LYS A 38 4.06 28.78 -10.53
N PHE A 39 3.44 27.93 -9.72
CA PHE A 39 2.08 27.45 -9.94
C PHE A 39 1.19 27.88 -8.77
N THR A 40 -0.04 28.32 -9.08
CA THR A 40 -1.04 28.69 -8.08
C THR A 40 -2.40 28.21 -8.55
N ARG A 41 -3.12 27.49 -7.69
CA ARG A 41 -4.48 27.02 -7.93
C ARG A 41 -5.31 27.20 -6.67
N SER A 42 -6.53 27.70 -6.85
CA SER A 42 -7.48 27.95 -5.78
C SER A 42 -8.57 26.87 -5.82
N PHE A 43 -8.95 26.38 -4.64
CA PHE A 43 -10.04 25.44 -4.44
C PHE A 43 -11.17 26.15 -3.71
N VAL A 44 -12.41 26.03 -4.20
CA VAL A 44 -13.59 26.69 -3.62
C VAL A 44 -14.56 25.62 -3.19
N PHE A 45 -14.83 25.54 -1.89
CA PHE A 45 -15.78 24.58 -1.32
C PHE A 45 -17.02 25.31 -0.80
N ASN A 46 -18.20 24.90 -1.26
CA ASN A 46 -19.47 25.44 -0.80
C ASN A 46 -20.14 24.43 0.13
N PHE A 47 -20.47 24.85 1.35
CA PHE A 47 -21.18 24.00 2.31
C PHE A 47 -22.70 24.01 2.06
N PRO A 48 -23.39 22.88 2.28
CA PRO A 48 -24.84 22.85 2.23
C PRO A 48 -25.44 23.68 3.37
N PRO A 49 -26.68 24.20 3.22
CA PRO A 49 -27.30 25.09 4.20
C PRO A 49 -27.57 24.43 5.57
N ASN A 50 -27.65 23.10 5.62
CA ASN A 50 -28.05 22.34 6.81
C ASN A 50 -26.85 21.85 7.64
N ILE A 51 -25.80 22.67 7.78
CA ILE A 51 -24.58 22.27 8.47
C ILE A 51 -24.73 22.39 9.99
N VAL A 52 -24.24 21.38 10.71
CA VAL A 52 -24.18 21.43 12.18
C VAL A 52 -23.03 22.34 12.59
N GLN A 53 -23.29 23.23 13.55
CA GLN A 53 -22.28 24.18 14.00
C GLN A 53 -21.03 23.45 14.53
N GLY A 54 -19.86 23.78 13.99
CA GLY A 54 -18.58 23.17 14.37
C GLY A 54 -18.30 21.81 13.72
N SER A 55 -19.21 21.27 12.90
CA SER A 55 -18.97 19.99 12.21
C SER A 55 -18.12 20.12 10.95
N SER A 56 -17.87 21.35 10.47
CA SER A 56 -17.10 21.61 9.26
C SER A 56 -15.60 21.40 9.51
N SER A 57 -14.97 20.60 8.66
CA SER A 57 -13.52 20.38 8.67
C SER A 57 -13.00 20.29 7.25
N ALA A 58 -11.79 20.81 7.03
CA ALA A 58 -11.09 20.72 5.75
C ALA A 58 -9.72 20.07 5.99
N VAL A 59 -9.38 19.08 5.17
CA VAL A 59 -8.11 18.37 5.24
C VAL A 59 -7.42 18.45 3.88
N LEU A 60 -6.17 18.90 3.89
CA LEU A 60 -5.32 18.94 2.71
C LEU A 60 -4.36 17.77 2.71
N TYR A 61 -4.37 16.98 1.64
CA TYR A 61 -3.40 15.92 1.40
C TYR A 61 -2.46 16.33 0.27
N ILE A 62 -1.16 16.27 0.52
CA ILE A 62 -0.12 16.56 -0.48
C ILE A 62 0.70 15.29 -0.64
N TYR A 63 0.76 14.80 -1.87
CA TYR A 63 1.54 13.63 -2.24
C TYR A 63 2.63 14.02 -3.23
N GLY A 64 3.82 13.47 -3.07
CA GLY A 64 4.93 13.66 -4.01
C GLY A 64 4.86 12.74 -5.24
N ASP A 65 3.90 11.82 -5.26
CA ASP A 65 3.68 10.86 -6.32
C ASP A 65 2.17 10.59 -6.48
N ILE A 66 1.72 10.38 -7.70
CA ILE A 66 0.34 10.03 -8.04
C ILE A 66 -0.04 8.66 -7.49
N ILE A 67 0.93 7.76 -7.33
CA ILE A 67 0.67 6.40 -6.83
C ILE A 67 0.76 6.32 -5.30
N GLY A 68 1.43 7.28 -4.66
CA GLY A 68 1.60 7.37 -3.21
C GLY A 68 0.32 7.18 -2.37
N PRO A 69 -0.82 7.84 -2.68
CA PRO A 69 -2.07 7.67 -1.93
C PRO A 69 -2.67 6.27 -2.03
N SER A 70 -2.47 5.56 -3.14
CA SER A 70 -3.02 4.22 -3.37
C SER A 70 -2.16 3.12 -2.75
N LEU A 71 -0.95 3.44 -2.30
CA LEU A 71 0.10 2.49 -1.98
C LEU A 71 0.58 2.56 -0.52
N THR A 72 -0.21 3.13 0.38
CA THR A 72 0.02 2.95 1.83
C THR A 72 0.05 1.45 2.18
N GLY A 73 1.16 0.96 2.72
CA GLY A 73 1.34 -0.45 3.11
C GLY A 73 1.94 -1.37 2.04
N LEU A 74 2.67 -0.85 1.04
CA LEU A 74 3.35 -1.66 0.01
C LEU A 74 4.22 -2.80 0.54
N ASP A 75 4.83 -2.62 1.71
CA ASP A 75 5.64 -3.63 2.38
C ASP A 75 4.84 -4.91 2.73
N GLN A 76 3.52 -4.78 2.88
CA GLN A 76 2.59 -5.89 3.13
C GLN A 76 2.26 -6.67 1.85
N LEU A 77 2.40 -6.04 0.68
CA LEU A 77 2.24 -6.69 -0.61
C LEU A 77 3.46 -7.53 -1.00
N ILE A 78 4.61 -7.32 -0.37
CA ILE A 78 5.78 -8.20 -0.47
C ILE A 78 5.50 -9.46 0.35
N GLN A 79 4.92 -10.45 -0.32
CA GLN A 79 4.53 -11.73 0.24
C GLN A 79 5.48 -12.84 -0.19
N MET A 80 5.57 -13.88 0.65
CA MET A 80 6.39 -15.05 0.35
C MET A 80 5.73 -15.84 -0.79
N PRO A 81 6.45 -16.14 -1.89
CA PRO A 81 5.91 -16.95 -2.97
C PRO A 81 5.62 -18.40 -2.53
N TYR A 82 4.50 -18.96 -3.00
CA TYR A 82 4.06 -20.31 -2.66
C TYR A 82 3.18 -20.91 -3.75
N GLY A 83 2.86 -22.20 -3.63
CA GLY A 83 1.96 -22.89 -4.56
C GLY A 83 2.68 -23.45 -5.78
N CYS A 84 1.91 -23.69 -6.85
CA CYS A 84 2.33 -24.18 -8.17
C CYS A 84 2.97 -23.04 -9.00
N GLY A 85 3.48 -23.30 -10.20
CA GLY A 85 4.16 -22.29 -11.03
C GLY A 85 3.40 -20.96 -11.16
N GLU A 86 2.13 -20.99 -11.59
CA GLU A 86 1.35 -19.74 -11.72
C GLU A 86 1.10 -19.07 -10.37
N GLN A 87 0.84 -19.86 -9.32
CA GLN A 87 0.57 -19.33 -7.98
C GLN A 87 1.83 -18.71 -7.35
N ASN A 88 3.00 -19.28 -7.64
CA ASN A 88 4.29 -18.74 -7.24
C ASN A 88 4.49 -17.37 -7.91
N MET A 89 4.24 -17.30 -9.22
CA MET A 89 4.34 -16.06 -10.00
C MET A 89 3.39 -14.95 -9.54
N ILE A 90 2.18 -15.28 -9.06
CA ILE A 90 1.22 -14.30 -8.50
C ILE A 90 1.82 -13.48 -7.36
N ASN A 91 2.68 -14.08 -6.53
CA ASN A 91 3.33 -13.39 -5.41
C ASN A 91 4.75 -12.92 -5.73
N PHE A 92 5.45 -13.66 -6.61
CA PHE A 92 6.84 -13.37 -6.96
C PHE A 92 6.98 -12.12 -7.85
N ALA A 93 6.25 -12.05 -8.96
CA ALA A 93 6.40 -10.94 -9.91
C ALA A 93 6.00 -9.57 -9.32
N PRO A 94 4.85 -9.42 -8.65
CA PRO A 94 4.49 -8.15 -8.01
C PRO A 94 5.51 -7.73 -6.94
N GLY A 95 6.05 -8.68 -6.18
CA GLY A 95 7.09 -8.41 -5.17
C GLY A 95 8.34 -7.74 -5.74
N ILE A 96 8.75 -8.12 -6.95
CA ILE A 96 9.88 -7.50 -7.66
C ILE A 96 9.56 -6.05 -8.05
N TYR A 97 8.40 -5.81 -8.68
CA TYR A 97 8.02 -4.46 -9.12
C TYR A 97 7.84 -3.50 -7.94
N ILE A 98 7.28 -3.98 -6.84
CA ILE A 98 7.14 -3.21 -5.60
C ILE A 98 8.51 -2.85 -5.05
N ARG A 99 9.45 -3.80 -5.02
CA ARG A 99 10.83 -3.51 -4.60
C ARG A 99 11.48 -2.43 -5.47
N ILE A 100 11.35 -2.53 -6.80
CA ILE A 100 11.88 -1.53 -7.74
C ILE A 100 11.27 -0.15 -7.44
N TYR A 101 9.95 -0.08 -7.25
CA TYR A 101 9.27 1.16 -6.92
C TYR A 101 9.77 1.76 -5.59
N LEU A 102 9.91 0.96 -4.54
CA LEU A 102 10.40 1.42 -3.23
C LEU A 102 11.85 1.94 -3.33
N ASP A 103 12.69 1.29 -4.14
CA ASP A 103 14.07 1.72 -4.38
C ASP A 103 14.13 3.05 -5.15
N VAL A 104 13.34 3.21 -6.21
CA VAL A 104 13.28 4.46 -7.01
C VAL A 104 12.68 5.61 -6.21
N SER A 105 11.63 5.35 -5.44
CA SER A 105 10.97 6.34 -4.57
C SER A 105 11.75 6.66 -3.29
N ARG A 106 12.86 5.96 -3.03
CA ARG A 106 13.68 6.05 -1.81
C ARG A 106 12.90 5.79 -0.52
N GLN A 107 11.91 4.90 -0.60
CA GLN A 107 11.08 4.48 0.52
C GLN A 107 11.54 3.14 1.14
N THR A 108 12.60 2.54 0.60
CA THR A 108 13.15 1.26 1.08
C THR A 108 13.85 1.43 2.44
N THR A 109 13.46 0.59 3.40
CA THR A 109 14.19 0.40 4.67
C THR A 109 15.07 -0.86 4.60
N PRO A 110 16.12 -0.98 5.45
CA PRO A 110 16.96 -2.18 5.48
C PRO A 110 16.17 -3.48 5.71
N ASP A 111 15.16 -3.44 6.57
CA ASP A 111 14.31 -4.61 6.88
C ASP A 111 13.48 -5.03 5.66
N ILE A 112 12.87 -4.07 4.96
CA ILE A 112 12.11 -4.33 3.73
C ILE A 112 13.05 -4.86 2.63
N ALA A 113 14.26 -4.30 2.52
CA ALA A 113 15.26 -4.74 1.55
C ALA A 113 15.69 -6.19 1.80
N ALA A 114 15.96 -6.57 3.05
CA ALA A 114 16.35 -7.91 3.43
C ALA A 114 15.20 -8.91 3.22
N LYS A 115 13.99 -8.58 3.69
CA LYS A 115 12.78 -9.41 3.53
C LYS A 115 12.48 -9.66 2.05
N SER A 116 12.46 -8.61 1.24
CA SER A 116 12.17 -8.72 -0.19
C SER A 116 13.24 -9.51 -0.94
N LEU A 117 14.52 -9.35 -0.61
CA LEU A 117 15.61 -10.16 -1.19
C LEU A 117 15.42 -11.65 -0.88
N ASN A 118 15.13 -11.99 0.38
CA ASN A 118 14.88 -13.38 0.77
C ASN A 118 13.69 -13.98 0.00
N TYR A 119 12.58 -13.25 -0.09
CA TYR A 119 11.39 -13.72 -0.79
C TYR A 119 11.61 -13.84 -2.30
N MET A 120 12.38 -12.94 -2.90
CA MET A 120 12.75 -13.02 -4.31
C MET A 120 13.65 -14.23 -4.59
N ASN A 121 14.65 -14.49 -3.74
CA ASN A 121 15.49 -15.68 -3.90
C ASN A 121 14.67 -16.97 -3.80
N SER A 122 13.82 -17.09 -2.78
CA SER A 122 12.94 -18.27 -2.63
C SER A 122 11.95 -18.41 -3.78
N GLY A 123 11.36 -17.31 -4.27
CA GLY A 123 10.45 -17.33 -5.42
C GLY A 123 11.13 -17.76 -6.70
N TYR A 124 12.36 -17.29 -6.93
CA TYR A 124 13.18 -17.68 -8.08
C TYR A 124 13.55 -19.17 -8.04
N GLU A 125 14.10 -19.65 -6.92
CA GLU A 125 14.44 -21.06 -6.76
C GLU A 125 13.23 -21.98 -6.94
N ARG A 126 12.07 -21.55 -6.42
CA ARG A 126 10.81 -22.28 -6.58
C ARG A 126 10.31 -22.28 -8.01
N GLU A 127 10.37 -21.15 -8.71
CA GLU A 127 9.95 -21.07 -10.11
C GLU A 127 10.79 -21.99 -11.01
N LEU A 128 12.09 -22.10 -10.72
CA LEU A 128 12.98 -23.02 -11.44
C LEU A 128 12.57 -24.50 -11.31
N MET A 129 11.85 -24.90 -10.25
CA MET A 129 11.32 -26.26 -10.11
C MET A 129 10.21 -26.56 -11.14
N TYR A 130 9.57 -25.52 -11.66
CA TYR A 130 8.52 -25.60 -12.68
C TYR A 130 9.06 -25.44 -14.10
N ARG A 131 10.38 -25.30 -14.26
CA ARG A 131 11.05 -25.34 -15.55
C ARG A 131 11.10 -26.77 -16.09
N ARG A 132 10.71 -26.92 -17.35
CA ARG A 132 10.70 -28.17 -18.10
C ARG A 132 12.04 -28.44 -18.78
N SER A 133 12.26 -29.68 -19.21
CA SER A 133 13.49 -30.10 -19.90
C SER A 133 13.73 -29.39 -21.22
N ASP A 134 12.66 -28.99 -21.92
CA ASP A 134 12.70 -28.17 -23.13
C ASP A 134 12.97 -26.68 -22.87
N GLY A 135 13.04 -26.27 -21.59
CA GLY A 135 13.28 -24.91 -21.15
C GLY A 135 12.02 -24.06 -20.97
N SER A 136 10.84 -24.56 -21.31
CA SER A 136 9.55 -23.90 -21.04
C SER A 136 9.16 -24.02 -19.56
N PHE A 137 8.14 -23.27 -19.13
CA PHE A 137 7.58 -23.32 -17.77
C PHE A 137 6.13 -23.75 -17.83
N SER A 138 5.63 -24.43 -16.79
CA SER A 138 4.20 -24.77 -16.64
C SER A 138 3.83 -24.90 -15.17
N ALA A 139 2.54 -24.89 -14.84
CA ALA A 139 2.01 -25.05 -13.49
C ALA A 139 2.72 -26.11 -12.63
N PHE A 140 2.99 -27.26 -13.23
CA PHE A 140 3.55 -28.44 -12.55
C PHE A 140 4.84 -28.95 -13.22
N GLY A 141 5.50 -28.10 -14.02
CA GLY A 141 6.75 -28.40 -14.71
C GLY A 141 6.68 -29.65 -15.60
N ASN A 142 7.63 -30.58 -15.42
CA ASN A 142 7.68 -31.81 -16.23
C ASN A 142 6.50 -32.78 -15.99
N SER A 143 5.66 -32.53 -15.00
CA SER A 143 4.43 -33.31 -14.78
C SER A 143 3.35 -32.99 -15.81
N ASP A 144 3.37 -31.80 -16.38
CA ASP A 144 2.44 -31.41 -17.44
C ASP A 144 2.87 -31.99 -18.78
N GLN A 145 1.93 -32.14 -19.71
CA GLN A 145 2.26 -32.63 -21.06
C GLN A 145 2.99 -31.57 -21.90
N GLN A 146 2.73 -30.29 -21.65
CA GLN A 146 3.20 -29.17 -22.46
C GLN A 146 3.54 -27.96 -21.58
N GLY A 147 4.40 -27.07 -22.08
CA GLY A 147 4.66 -25.78 -21.46
C GLY A 147 3.49 -24.80 -21.59
N SER A 148 3.44 -23.82 -20.70
CA SER A 148 2.55 -22.67 -20.79
C SER A 148 3.10 -21.63 -21.77
N THR A 149 2.20 -20.90 -22.42
CA THR A 149 2.52 -19.75 -23.30
C THR A 149 2.12 -18.41 -22.69
N TRP A 150 1.55 -18.45 -21.47
CA TRP A 150 1.11 -17.29 -20.70
C TRP A 150 2.27 -16.64 -19.95
#